data_AF-A0A936XYW7-F1
#
_entry.id   AF-A0A936XYW7-F1
#
_cell.length_a   1.000
_cell.length_b   1.000
_cell.length_c   1.000
_cell.angle_alpha   90.00
_cell.angle_beta   90.00
_cell.angle_gamma   90.00
#
_symmetry.space_group_name_H-M   'P 1'
#
loop_
_entity.id
_entity.type
_entity.pdbx_description
1 polymer ?
#
loop_
_entity_poly.entity_id
_entity_poly.type
_entity_poly.pdbx_seq_one_letter_code
_entity_poly.pdbx_strand_id
1 'polypeptide(L)'
;MAILRFRIYWEDDDSVYRDIAIRHSQSFFDLHTCILKSFESDSKPKATFYRSNDAWLRGREISIEKYDKEYKAEPLIMADTSIGSEISNPNQKFIYEYDFNKFWHFMVELITVDKEENAKLTYPCCIRTEGIAPSQYGTKGLVDSRLAEMEEKYDLKPDAMADGFGEEGDEGDEVEADGEEETSTDEGNDGF
;
A
#
# COMPACT_ATOMS: atom_id res chain seq x y z
N MET A 1 2.39 -5.11 -28.08
CA MET A 1 1.66 -3.91 -27.65
C MET A 1 2.15 -3.59 -26.25
N ALA A 2 2.51 -2.35 -25.96
CA ALA A 2 3.14 -2.04 -24.67
C ALA A 2 2.16 -2.23 -23.50
N ILE A 3 2.61 -2.95 -22.46
CA ILE A 3 1.91 -3.10 -21.20
C ILE A 3 2.60 -2.20 -20.18
N LEU A 4 1.81 -1.40 -19.49
CA LEU A 4 2.26 -0.45 -18.51
C LEU A 4 1.83 -0.96 -17.14
N ARG A 5 2.76 -0.97 -16.19
CA ARG A 5 2.47 -1.36 -14.81
C ARG A 5 2.54 -0.13 -13.94
N PHE A 6 1.42 0.17 -13.29
CA PHE A 6 1.34 1.22 -12.31
C PHE A 6 1.29 0.64 -10.91
N ARG A 7 2.05 1.21 -9.99
CA ARG A 7 1.82 1.05 -8.57
C ARG A 7 0.87 2.15 -8.11
N ILE A 8 -0.21 1.75 -7.45
CA ILE A 8 -1.21 2.64 -6.87
C ILE A 8 -1.20 2.42 -5.37
N TYR A 9 -0.85 3.44 -4.60
CA TYR A 9 -0.83 3.38 -3.15
C TYR A 9 -1.62 4.54 -2.55
N TRP A 10 -2.16 4.35 -1.35
CA TRP A 10 -2.90 5.38 -0.64
C TRP A 10 -1.94 6.42 -0.05
N GLU A 11 -2.29 7.71 -0.11
CA GLU A 11 -1.36 8.77 0.34
C GLU A 11 -1.00 8.69 1.83
N ASP A 12 -1.90 8.20 2.67
CA ASP A 12 -1.71 8.11 4.12
C ASP A 12 -0.96 6.83 4.55
N ASP A 13 -0.89 5.81 3.68
CA ASP A 13 -0.20 4.55 3.96
C ASP A 13 0.31 3.90 2.65
N ASP A 14 1.60 4.03 2.41
CA ASP A 14 2.28 3.48 1.24
C ASP A 14 2.49 1.96 1.29
N SER A 15 2.25 1.32 2.43
CA SER A 15 2.27 -0.13 2.58
C SER A 15 1.04 -0.81 1.97
N VAL A 16 -0.06 -0.05 1.77
CA VAL A 16 -1.28 -0.50 1.12
C VAL A 16 -1.25 -0.09 -0.35
N TYR A 17 -0.97 -1.06 -1.23
CA TYR A 17 -0.85 -0.77 -2.66
C TYR A 17 -1.37 -1.89 -3.57
N ARG A 18 -1.62 -1.50 -4.83
CA ARG A 18 -2.01 -2.38 -5.93
C ARG A 18 -1.08 -2.13 -7.10
N ASP A 19 -0.52 -3.18 -7.68
CA ASP A 19 0.16 -3.05 -8.96
C ASP A 19 -0.85 -3.45 -10.06
N ILE A 20 -1.19 -2.51 -10.94
CA ILE A 20 -2.12 -2.71 -12.05
C ILE A 20 -1.36 -2.72 -13.35
N ALA A 21 -1.56 -3.78 -14.14
CA ALA A 21 -1.09 -3.86 -15.51
C ALA A 21 -2.21 -3.45 -16.47
N ILE A 22 -1.90 -2.58 -17.43
CA ILE A 22 -2.85 -2.03 -18.40
C ILE A 22 -2.19 -1.83 -19.77
N ARG A 23 -2.93 -2.00 -20.86
CA ARG A 23 -2.41 -1.73 -22.21
C ARG A 23 -2.32 -0.22 -22.44
N HIS A 24 -1.31 0.23 -23.16
CA HIS A 24 -1.17 1.67 -23.48
C HIS A 24 -2.34 2.27 -24.28
N SER A 25 -3.11 1.47 -25.02
CA SER A 25 -4.28 1.97 -25.76
C SER A 25 -5.58 1.97 -24.96
N GLN A 26 -5.58 1.38 -23.76
CA GLN A 26 -6.76 1.42 -22.89
C GLN A 26 -6.91 2.81 -22.30
N SER A 27 -8.12 3.12 -21.85
CA SER A 27 -8.48 4.44 -21.39
C SER A 27 -8.12 4.66 -19.92
N PHE A 28 -8.09 5.91 -19.48
CA PHE A 28 -8.05 6.22 -18.04
C PHE A 28 -9.31 5.74 -17.31
N PHE A 29 -10.43 5.57 -18.02
CA PHE A 29 -11.65 4.99 -17.44
C PHE A 29 -11.48 3.49 -17.12
N ASP A 30 -10.75 2.76 -17.96
CA ASP A 30 -10.37 1.36 -17.69
C ASP A 30 -9.48 1.26 -16.45
N LEU A 31 -8.50 2.17 -16.32
CA LEU A 31 -7.64 2.25 -15.13
C LEU A 31 -8.45 2.58 -13.88
N HIS A 32 -9.29 3.61 -13.91
CA HIS A 32 -10.21 3.99 -12.84
C HIS A 32 -11.03 2.79 -12.36
N THR A 33 -11.67 2.09 -13.29
CA THR A 33 -12.51 0.92 -12.98
C THR A 33 -11.69 -0.21 -12.35
N CYS A 34 -10.46 -0.42 -12.81
CA CYS A 34 -9.57 -1.44 -12.25
C CYS A 34 -9.10 -1.09 -10.84
N ILE A 35 -8.78 0.20 -10.59
CA ILE A 35 -8.42 0.70 -9.24
C ILE A 35 -9.57 0.44 -8.28
N LEU A 36 -10.79 0.89 -8.61
CA LEU A 36 -11.95 0.71 -7.74
C LEU A 36 -12.22 -0.76 -7.40
N LYS A 37 -12.15 -1.64 -8.42
CA LYS A 37 -12.30 -3.09 -8.20
C LYS A 37 -11.22 -3.65 -7.28
N SER A 38 -9.97 -3.21 -7.43
CA SER A 38 -8.83 -3.70 -6.64
C SER A 38 -8.83 -3.23 -5.18
N PHE A 39 -9.44 -2.08 -4.90
CA PHE A 39 -9.63 -1.50 -3.57
C PHE A 39 -11.06 -1.70 -3.03
N GLU A 40 -11.88 -2.52 -3.69
CA GLU A 40 -13.26 -2.83 -3.30
C GLU A 40 -14.13 -1.58 -3.03
N SER A 41 -13.89 -0.52 -3.82
CA SER A 41 -14.55 0.79 -3.68
C SER A 41 -15.74 0.95 -4.65
N ASP A 42 -16.71 1.79 -4.29
CA ASP A 42 -17.89 2.07 -5.12
C ASP A 42 -17.51 2.82 -6.43
N SER A 43 -18.31 2.70 -7.48
CA SER A 43 -18.13 3.44 -8.74
C SER A 43 -18.92 4.75 -8.83
N LYS A 44 -19.80 5.03 -7.87
CA LYS A 44 -20.64 6.24 -7.86
C LYS A 44 -19.89 7.55 -7.61
N PRO A 45 -18.87 7.62 -6.74
CA PRO A 45 -18.25 8.91 -6.43
C PRO A 45 -17.50 9.52 -7.61
N LYS A 46 -17.42 10.85 -7.59
CA LYS A 46 -16.63 11.63 -8.55
C LYS A 46 -15.17 11.27 -8.44
N ALA A 47 -14.47 11.22 -9.59
CA ALA A 47 -13.04 10.98 -9.61
C ALA A 47 -12.33 11.74 -10.73
N THR A 48 -11.05 12.03 -10.50
CA THR A 48 -10.15 12.71 -11.42
C THR A 48 -8.71 12.24 -11.21
N PHE A 49 -7.98 11.98 -12.30
CA PHE A 49 -6.52 11.92 -12.27
C PHE A 49 -5.94 13.30 -12.55
N TYR A 50 -4.87 13.66 -11.86
CA TYR A 50 -4.01 14.79 -12.19
C TYR A 50 -2.70 14.26 -12.75
N ARG A 51 -2.28 14.74 -13.92
CA ARG A 51 -0.88 14.58 -14.34
C ARG A 51 0.02 15.15 -13.24
N SER A 52 1.09 14.44 -12.90
CA SER A 52 1.98 14.86 -11.82
C SER A 52 3.45 14.78 -12.23
N ASN A 53 4.26 15.62 -11.60
CA ASN A 53 5.72 15.55 -11.67
C ASN A 53 6.30 14.76 -10.48
N ASP A 54 7.63 14.70 -10.40
CA ASP A 54 8.34 13.98 -9.32
C ASP A 54 8.09 14.53 -7.92
N ALA A 55 7.68 15.79 -7.81
CA ALA A 55 7.33 16.48 -6.57
C ALA A 55 5.84 16.39 -6.22
N TRP A 56 5.08 15.51 -6.87
CA TRP A 56 3.63 15.32 -6.64
C TRP A 56 2.79 16.59 -6.83
N LEU A 57 3.20 17.48 -7.74
CA LEU A 57 2.42 18.68 -8.07
C LEU A 57 1.30 18.37 -9.07
N ARG A 58 0.07 18.75 -8.71
CA ARG A 58 -1.11 18.59 -9.57
C ARG A 58 -1.02 19.44 -10.83
N GLY A 59 -0.99 18.78 -11.98
CA GLY A 59 -1.05 19.35 -13.31
C GLY A 59 -2.45 19.28 -13.92
N ARG A 60 -2.50 19.03 -15.24
CA ARG A 60 -3.77 18.93 -15.98
C ARG A 60 -4.59 17.73 -15.51
N GLU A 61 -5.90 17.95 -15.41
CA GLU A 61 -6.88 16.94 -15.01
C GLU A 61 -7.30 16.02 -16.17
N ILE A 62 -7.56 14.75 -15.82
CA ILE A 62 -8.19 13.72 -16.64
C ILE A 62 -9.36 13.18 -15.80
N SER A 63 -10.57 13.68 -16.04
CA SER A 63 -11.75 13.50 -15.19
C SER A 63 -12.77 12.55 -15.81
N ILE A 64 -13.60 11.89 -15.00
CA ILE A 64 -14.70 11.06 -15.51
C ILE A 64 -15.62 11.89 -16.40
N GLU A 65 -15.95 13.09 -15.93
CA GLU A 65 -16.77 14.09 -16.62
C GLU A 65 -16.26 15.49 -16.28
N LYS A 66 -16.79 16.51 -16.96
CA LYS A 66 -16.55 17.91 -16.60
C LYS A 66 -17.46 18.30 -15.43
N TYR A 67 -16.88 18.78 -14.35
CA TYR A 67 -17.62 19.25 -13.18
C TYR A 67 -17.82 20.77 -13.24
N ASP A 68 -18.81 21.27 -12.50
CA ASP A 68 -19.05 22.70 -12.36
C ASP A 68 -18.04 23.33 -11.39
N LYS A 69 -16.82 23.57 -11.88
CA LYS A 69 -15.73 24.25 -11.18
C LYS A 69 -14.87 25.05 -12.14
N GLU A 70 -14.09 25.99 -11.61
CA GLU A 70 -13.11 26.73 -12.38
C GLU A 70 -11.90 25.83 -12.72
N TYR A 71 -11.53 25.82 -13.99
CA TYR A 71 -10.38 25.07 -14.49
C TYR A 71 -9.32 26.03 -15.03
N LYS A 72 -8.05 25.81 -14.67
CA LYS A 72 -6.91 26.48 -15.33
C LYS A 72 -6.79 26.07 -16.80
N ALA A 73 -7.14 24.83 -17.10
CA ALA A 73 -7.22 24.27 -18.45
C ALA A 73 -8.31 23.20 -18.47
N GLU A 74 -9.04 23.13 -19.58
CA GLU A 74 -10.12 22.15 -19.75
C GLU A 74 -9.65 20.72 -19.45
N PRO A 75 -10.41 19.96 -18.62
CA PRO A 75 -10.04 18.60 -18.25
C PRO A 75 -10.13 17.70 -19.49
N LEU A 76 -9.26 16.71 -19.54
CA LEU A 76 -9.43 15.58 -20.45
C LEU A 76 -10.51 14.64 -19.89
N ILE A 77 -11.20 13.93 -20.77
CA ILE A 77 -12.23 12.95 -20.36
C ILE A 77 -11.60 11.57 -20.30
N MET A 78 -11.76 10.88 -19.17
CA MET A 78 -11.13 9.57 -18.92
C MET A 78 -11.49 8.54 -20.00
N ALA A 79 -12.73 8.53 -20.48
CA ALA A 79 -13.22 7.62 -21.51
C ALA A 79 -12.53 7.83 -22.88
N ASP A 80 -12.18 9.08 -23.19
CA ASP A 80 -11.60 9.47 -24.48
C ASP A 80 -10.07 9.58 -24.44
N THR A 81 -9.47 9.40 -23.26
CA THR A 81 -8.03 9.58 -23.03
C THR A 81 -7.36 8.23 -22.84
N SER A 82 -6.50 7.84 -23.78
CA SER A 82 -5.69 6.63 -23.66
C SER A 82 -4.57 6.80 -22.62
N ILE A 83 -4.18 5.71 -21.96
CA ILE A 83 -3.04 5.73 -21.03
C ILE A 83 -1.76 6.23 -21.72
N GLY A 84 -1.48 5.73 -22.93
CA GLY A 84 -0.26 6.03 -23.67
C GLY A 84 -0.15 7.49 -24.12
N SER A 85 -1.25 8.22 -24.32
CA SER A 85 -1.20 9.64 -24.70
C SER A 85 -0.72 10.54 -23.56
N GLU A 86 -0.81 10.06 -22.32
CA GLU A 86 -0.52 10.83 -21.11
C GLU A 86 0.83 10.43 -20.47
N ILE A 87 1.58 9.53 -21.10
CA ILE A 87 2.90 9.09 -20.64
C ILE A 87 3.97 9.74 -21.49
N SER A 88 4.73 10.65 -20.89
CA SER A 88 5.86 11.30 -21.57
C SER A 88 7.21 10.80 -21.06
N ASN A 89 7.25 10.24 -19.84
CA ASN A 89 8.48 9.85 -19.16
C ASN A 89 8.39 8.41 -18.62
N PRO A 90 9.51 7.69 -18.46
CA PRO A 90 9.53 6.35 -17.86
C PRO A 90 9.02 6.29 -16.41
N ASN A 91 9.18 7.39 -15.66
CA ASN A 91 8.73 7.53 -14.27
C ASN A 91 7.46 8.40 -14.18
N GLN A 92 6.54 8.26 -15.14
CA GLN A 92 5.32 9.08 -15.16
C GLN A 92 4.50 8.88 -13.88
N LYS A 93 4.07 10.00 -13.28
CA LYS A 93 3.24 10.01 -12.07
C LYS A 93 1.88 10.65 -12.31
N PHE A 94 0.88 10.20 -11.57
CA PHE A 94 -0.45 10.79 -11.49
C PHE A 94 -0.96 10.78 -10.05
N ILE A 95 -1.73 11.80 -9.67
CA ILE A 95 -2.51 11.77 -8.43
C ILE A 95 -3.93 11.41 -8.81
N TYR A 96 -4.46 10.34 -8.21
CA TYR A 96 -5.84 9.92 -8.42
C TYR A 96 -6.68 10.36 -7.23
N GLU A 97 -7.54 11.35 -7.45
CA GLU A 97 -8.51 11.82 -6.46
C GLU A 97 -9.85 11.13 -6.68
N TYR A 98 -10.33 10.46 -5.66
CA TYR A 98 -11.58 9.71 -5.63
C TYR A 98 -12.46 10.19 -4.46
N ASP A 99 -13.76 10.35 -4.73
CA ASP A 99 -14.73 10.93 -3.79
C ASP A 99 -14.29 12.30 -3.24
N PHE A 100 -14.67 13.36 -3.94
CA PHE A 100 -14.31 14.75 -3.60
C PHE A 100 -14.85 15.21 -2.23
N ASN A 101 -15.74 14.46 -1.59
CA ASN A 101 -16.22 14.78 -0.24
C ASN A 101 -15.35 14.14 0.85
N LYS A 102 -14.64 13.07 0.50
CA LYS A 102 -13.79 12.29 1.39
C LYS A 102 -12.30 12.49 1.13
N PHE A 103 -11.96 13.07 -0.02
CA PHE A 103 -10.58 13.37 -0.41
C PHE A 103 -9.70 12.13 -0.42
N TRP A 104 -10.19 11.00 -0.97
CA TRP A 104 -9.30 9.86 -1.18
C TRP A 104 -8.29 10.23 -2.26
N HIS A 105 -7.03 10.13 -1.92
CA HIS A 105 -5.94 10.42 -2.82
C HIS A 105 -5.03 9.20 -2.91
N PHE A 106 -4.86 8.71 -4.13
CA PHE A 106 -3.94 7.63 -4.43
C PHE A 106 -2.81 8.16 -5.30
N MET A 107 -1.59 7.79 -4.94
CA MET A 107 -0.40 8.05 -5.73
C MET A 107 -0.26 6.95 -6.78
N VAL A 108 -0.16 7.34 -8.05
CA VAL A 108 -0.09 6.41 -9.19
C VAL A 108 1.25 6.62 -9.88
N GLU A 109 2.12 5.61 -9.83
CA GLU A 109 3.47 5.67 -10.38
C GLU A 109 3.69 4.57 -11.42
N LEU A 110 4.19 4.95 -12.61
CA LEU A 110 4.62 3.99 -13.62
C LEU A 110 5.91 3.31 -13.15
N ILE A 111 5.84 2.02 -12.88
CA ILE A 111 6.98 1.23 -12.36
C ILE A 111 7.64 0.36 -13.43
N THR A 112 6.91 0.00 -14.50
CA THR A 112 7.45 -0.89 -15.55
C THR A 112 6.73 -0.68 -16.87
N VAL A 113 7.48 -0.82 -17.98
CA VAL A 113 6.96 -0.87 -19.34
C VAL A 113 7.42 -2.17 -19.99
N ASP A 114 6.49 -3.10 -20.20
CA ASP A 114 6.77 -4.34 -20.95
C ASP A 114 6.42 -4.16 -22.42
N LYS A 115 7.26 -4.70 -23.30
CA LYS A 115 7.05 -4.64 -24.76
C LYS A 115 6.08 -5.71 -25.26
N GLU A 116 5.92 -6.78 -24.47
CA GLU A 116 5.16 -7.97 -24.83
C GLU A 116 4.01 -8.19 -23.87
N GLU A 117 2.89 -8.66 -24.41
CA GLU A 117 1.69 -8.97 -23.66
C GLU A 117 1.74 -10.41 -23.17
N ASN A 118 1.44 -10.64 -21.90
CA ASN A 118 1.20 -12.00 -21.41
C ASN A 118 -0.20 -12.47 -21.84
N ALA A 119 -0.26 -13.42 -22.78
CA ALA A 119 -1.50 -13.97 -23.33
C ALA A 119 -2.41 -14.68 -22.30
N LYS A 120 -1.91 -14.99 -21.10
CA LYS A 120 -2.71 -15.59 -20.02
C LYS A 120 -3.48 -14.55 -19.19
N LEU A 121 -3.16 -13.26 -19.33
CA LEU A 121 -3.77 -12.18 -18.56
C LEU A 121 -4.79 -11.42 -19.41
N THR A 122 -5.86 -10.97 -18.77
CA THR A 122 -6.84 -10.05 -19.37
C THR A 122 -6.62 -8.66 -18.77
N TYR A 123 -6.28 -7.68 -19.59
CA TYR A 123 -5.98 -6.32 -19.14
C TYR A 123 -7.19 -5.37 -19.23
N PRO A 124 -7.33 -4.39 -18.32
CA PRO A 124 -6.46 -4.18 -17.17
C PRO A 124 -6.69 -5.24 -16.09
N CYS A 125 -5.65 -5.55 -15.34
CA CYS A 125 -5.75 -6.44 -14.19
C CYS A 125 -4.84 -5.99 -13.05
N CYS A 126 -5.29 -6.24 -11.82
CA CYS A 126 -4.45 -6.12 -10.63
C CYS A 126 -3.56 -7.36 -10.56
N ILE A 127 -2.25 -7.17 -10.70
CA ILE A 127 -1.25 -8.25 -10.70
C ILE A 127 -0.61 -8.44 -9.32
N ARG A 128 -0.73 -7.45 -8.43
CA ARG A 128 -0.25 -7.53 -7.05
C ARG A 128 -1.16 -6.75 -6.12
N THR A 129 -1.39 -7.32 -4.95
CA THR A 129 -2.17 -6.71 -3.86
C THR A 129 -1.36 -6.81 -2.58
N GLU A 130 -1.09 -5.68 -1.95
CA GLU A 130 -0.44 -5.60 -0.63
C GLU A 130 -1.27 -4.72 0.31
N GLY A 131 -1.31 -5.11 1.58
CA GLY A 131 -2.11 -4.43 2.60
C GLY A 131 -3.63 -4.57 2.44
N ILE A 132 -4.35 -4.24 3.51
CA ILE A 132 -5.82 -4.26 3.53
C ILE A 132 -6.32 -2.95 2.94
N ALA A 133 -7.24 -3.01 1.98
CA ALA A 133 -7.84 -1.81 1.42
C ALA A 133 -8.54 -0.99 2.51
N PRO A 134 -8.38 0.34 2.54
CA PRO A 134 -8.98 1.17 3.57
C PRO A 134 -10.51 1.18 3.45
N SER A 135 -11.21 1.26 4.58
CA SER A 135 -12.67 1.22 4.59
C SER A 135 -13.27 2.53 4.06
N GLN A 136 -13.91 2.48 2.90
CA GLN A 136 -14.47 3.66 2.22
C GLN A 136 -15.46 4.48 3.08
N TYR A 137 -16.32 3.81 3.85
CA TYR A 137 -17.35 4.46 4.68
C TYR A 137 -17.03 4.39 6.19
N GLY A 138 -15.80 4.03 6.53
CA GLY A 138 -15.34 3.81 7.90
C GLY A 138 -15.75 2.45 8.46
N THR A 139 -15.00 2.01 9.45
CA THR A 139 -15.27 0.81 10.24
C THR A 139 -16.41 1.04 11.21
N LYS A 140 -17.65 0.87 10.75
CA LYS A 140 -18.70 0.34 11.63
C LYS A 140 -18.83 -1.16 11.37
N GLY A 141 -17.91 -1.96 11.92
CA GLY A 141 -18.24 -3.36 12.26
C GLY A 141 -17.37 -4.50 11.75
N LEU A 142 -16.35 -4.30 10.91
CA LEU A 142 -15.55 -5.42 10.35
C LEU A 142 -14.19 -5.65 11.01
N VAL A 143 -13.58 -4.61 11.58
CA VAL A 143 -12.32 -4.76 12.34
C VAL A 143 -12.59 -5.44 13.67
N ASP A 144 -13.81 -5.32 14.21
CA ASP A 144 -14.20 -5.92 15.48
C ASP A 144 -14.21 -7.45 15.41
N SER A 145 -14.74 -8.05 14.34
CA SER A 145 -14.88 -9.52 14.28
C SER A 145 -13.56 -10.25 14.11
N ARG A 146 -12.65 -9.76 13.26
CA ARG A 146 -11.34 -10.41 13.06
C ARG A 146 -10.37 -10.13 14.21
N LEU A 147 -10.47 -8.96 14.84
CA LEU A 147 -9.65 -8.63 16.00
C LEU A 147 -10.15 -9.37 17.24
N ALA A 148 -11.46 -9.48 17.45
CA ALA A 148 -12.05 -10.28 18.52
C ALA A 148 -11.73 -11.77 18.38
N GLU A 149 -11.79 -12.34 17.17
CA GLU A 149 -11.37 -13.73 16.92
C GLU A 149 -9.87 -13.95 17.20
N MET A 150 -9.04 -12.91 17.04
CA MET A 150 -7.60 -12.99 17.33
C MET A 150 -7.30 -12.79 18.82
N GLU A 151 -8.01 -11.90 19.52
CA GLU A 151 -7.94 -11.74 20.99
C GLU A 151 -8.40 -13.02 21.71
N GLU A 152 -9.51 -13.62 21.29
CA GLU A 152 -10.07 -14.81 21.94
C GLU A 152 -9.16 -16.05 21.83
N LYS A 153 -8.31 -16.10 20.79
CA LYS A 153 -7.34 -17.19 20.59
C LYS A 153 -6.03 -17.01 21.37
N TYR A 154 -5.70 -15.78 21.76
CA TYR A 154 -4.47 -15.43 22.48
C TYR A 154 -4.72 -14.96 23.92
N ASP A 155 -5.95 -15.09 24.43
CA ASP A 155 -6.26 -14.91 25.85
C ASP A 155 -5.57 -16.03 26.66
N LEU A 156 -4.33 -15.76 27.06
CA LEU A 156 -3.56 -16.58 27.99
C LEU A 156 -4.33 -16.59 29.31
N LYS A 157 -5.14 -17.64 29.49
CA LYS A 157 -5.90 -17.87 30.72
C LYS A 157 -4.95 -17.71 31.92
N PRO A 158 -5.32 -16.94 32.96
CA PRO A 158 -4.49 -16.75 34.16
C PRO A 158 -4.15 -18.09 34.85
N ASP A 159 -4.92 -19.15 34.59
CA ASP A 159 -4.64 -20.51 35.06
C ASP A 159 -3.33 -21.10 34.51
N ALA A 160 -2.79 -20.60 33.39
CA ALA A 160 -1.51 -21.05 32.82
C ALA A 160 -0.29 -20.40 33.49
N MET A 161 -0.47 -19.35 34.31
CA MET A 161 0.59 -18.77 35.15
C MET A 161 0.61 -19.35 36.57
N ALA A 162 -0.45 -20.05 36.99
CA ALA A 162 -0.59 -20.55 38.36
C ALA A 162 0.26 -21.79 38.66
N ASP A 163 0.74 -22.51 37.64
CA ASP A 163 1.36 -23.84 37.80
C ASP A 163 2.90 -23.82 37.69
N GLY A 164 3.53 -22.65 37.81
CA GLY A 164 4.97 -22.45 37.56
C GLY A 164 5.80 -21.90 38.72
N PHE A 165 5.22 -21.68 39.90
CA PHE A 165 5.98 -21.28 41.08
C PHE A 165 5.93 -22.40 42.13
N GLY A 166 6.81 -23.39 41.93
CA GLY A 166 7.15 -24.35 42.96
C GLY A 166 7.88 -23.64 44.10
N GLU A 167 7.21 -23.57 45.24
CA GLU A 167 7.75 -23.19 46.54
C GLU A 167 8.70 -24.31 47.02
N GLU A 168 10.01 -24.08 46.93
CA GLU A 168 10.99 -24.76 47.79
C GLU A 168 11.70 -23.68 48.61
N GLY A 169 11.19 -23.47 49.83
CA GLY A 169 11.97 -22.83 50.88
C GLY A 169 12.99 -23.82 51.45
N ASP A 170 14.19 -23.35 51.76
CA ASP A 170 14.57 -23.07 53.15
C ASP A 170 16.02 -22.57 53.19
N GLU A 171 16.28 -21.71 54.15
CA GLU A 171 17.45 -20.86 54.32
C GLU A 171 18.68 -21.60 54.90
N GLY A 172 19.85 -21.00 54.69
CA GLY A 172 21.09 -21.27 55.43
C GLY A 172 22.07 -22.13 54.64
N ASP A 173 23.32 -21.76 54.43
CA ASP A 173 24.23 -21.07 55.34
C ASP A 173 25.45 -20.57 54.55
N GLU A 174 26.12 -19.60 55.15
CA GLU A 174 27.19 -18.76 54.66
C GLU A 174 28.44 -19.53 54.19
N VAL A 175 29.03 -19.11 53.06
CA VAL A 175 30.50 -19.17 52.88
C VAL A 175 31.01 -18.17 51.83
N GLU A 176 31.66 -17.13 52.34
CA GLU A 176 33.00 -16.63 51.98
C GLU A 176 33.42 -16.54 50.49
N ALA A 177 33.50 -15.29 50.03
CA ALA A 177 34.70 -14.61 49.52
C ALA A 177 35.76 -15.37 48.68
N ASP A 178 35.94 -14.80 47.49
CA ASP A 178 37.20 -14.54 46.79
C ASP A 178 37.85 -15.67 45.97
N GLY A 179 38.05 -15.37 44.69
CA GLY A 179 38.60 -16.28 43.69
C GLY A 179 38.71 -15.59 42.34
N GLU A 180 39.68 -14.68 42.25
CA GLU A 180 40.24 -14.18 40.99
C GLU A 180 40.52 -15.33 40.01
N GLU A 181 40.25 -15.14 38.73
CA GLU A 181 41.31 -15.29 37.71
C GLU A 181 40.89 -14.72 36.35
N GLU A 182 41.85 -14.01 35.77
CA GLU A 182 41.80 -13.31 34.51
C GLU A 182 41.71 -14.24 33.30
N THR A 183 41.23 -13.72 32.17
CA THR A 183 41.90 -13.99 30.88
C THR A 183 41.65 -12.87 29.88
N SER A 184 42.74 -12.18 29.60
CA SER A 184 42.89 -11.15 28.58
C SER A 184 43.07 -11.75 27.19
N THR A 185 42.66 -10.95 26.19
CA THR A 185 43.13 -10.88 24.78
C THR A 185 42.95 -12.09 23.87
N ASP A 186 42.26 -11.89 22.74
CA ASP A 186 42.90 -11.82 21.41
C ASP A 186 41.85 -11.53 20.33
N GLU A 187 41.99 -10.42 19.60
CA GLU A 187 41.65 -10.39 18.17
C GLU A 187 42.69 -9.52 17.46
N GLY A 188 43.67 -10.22 16.86
CA GLY A 188 44.69 -9.68 15.99
C GLY A 188 44.10 -8.98 14.77
N ASN A 189 44.35 -7.67 14.72
CA ASN A 189 44.51 -6.93 13.48
C ASN A 189 46.01 -6.94 13.15
N ASP A 190 46.35 -7.14 11.88
CA ASP A 190 47.39 -6.42 11.13
C ASP A 190 47.90 -7.28 9.96
N GLY A 191 47.60 -6.81 8.76
CA GLY A 191 48.35 -7.15 7.58
C GLY A 191 49.63 -6.31 7.48
N PHE A 192 50.61 -6.91 6.79
CA PHE A 192 51.95 -6.45 6.40
C PHE A 192 53.11 -6.72 7.34
#